data_AF-G5KAN0-F1
#
_entry.id   AF-G5KAN0-F1
#
_cell.length_a   1.000
_cell.length_b   1.000
_cell.length_c   1.000
_cell.angle_alpha   90.00
_cell.angle_beta   90.00
_cell.angle_gamma   90.00
#
_symmetry.space_group_name_H-M   'P 1'
#
loop_
_entity.id
_entity.type
_entity.pdbx_description
1 polymer ?
#
loop_
_entity_poly.entity_id
_entity_poly.type
_entity_poly.pdbx_seq_one_letter_code
_entity_poly.pdbx_strand_id
1 'polypeptide(L)' 'MHQFSIYSKLLLNNSANLAMIDRLQENNPKKGTITLLTVTEKQFARMIYLNGSRNTAIANSDSRIIFLGEDYCDES' A
#
# COMPACT_ATOMS: atom_id res chain seq x y z
N MET A 1 -0.06 6.65 4.97
CA MET A 1 0.56 7.57 3.98
C MET A 1 2.05 7.33 3.96
N HIS A 2 2.66 7.27 2.77
CA HIS A 2 4.09 7.02 2.62
C HIS A 2 4.92 8.30 2.60
N GLN A 3 4.43 9.35 1.93
CA GLN A 3 5.05 10.66 1.88
C GLN A 3 3.99 11.71 1.55
N PHE A 4 4.32 12.99 1.72
CA PHE A 4 3.47 14.07 1.21
C PHE A 4 3.25 13.91 -0.30
N SER A 5 1.98 13.98 -0.73
CA SER A 5 1.57 13.80 -2.13
C SER A 5 1.88 12.43 -2.76
N ILE A 6 2.25 11.40 -1.98
CA ILE A 6 2.44 10.02 -2.47
C ILE A 6 1.59 9.05 -1.65
N TYR A 7 0.72 8.33 -2.36
CA TYR A 7 -0.24 7.39 -1.79
C TYR A 7 -0.04 6.02 -2.43
N SER A 8 -0.28 4.97 -1.65
CA SER A 8 -0.32 3.59 -2.15
C SER A 8 -1.65 2.95 -1.77
N LYS A 9 -1.98 1.87 -2.47
CA LYS A 9 -3.10 1.01 -2.15
C LYS A 9 -2.72 -0.43 -2.49
N LEU A 10 -2.88 -1.33 -1.52
CA LEU A 10 -2.68 -2.75 -1.75
C LEU A 10 -3.89 -3.35 -2.49
N LEU A 11 -3.61 -4.12 -3.54
CA LEU A 11 -4.63 -4.74 -4.39
C LEU A 11 -4.35 -6.24 -4.51
N LEU A 12 -5.37 -7.05 -4.25
CA LEU A 12 -5.22 -8.51 -4.13
C LEU A 12 -4.94 -9.22 -5.46
N ASN A 13 -5.43 -8.66 -6.56
CA ASN A 13 -5.31 -9.26 -7.89
C ASN A 13 -5.44 -8.21 -8.99
N ASN A 14 -5.16 -8.63 -10.22
CA ASN A 14 -5.20 -7.74 -11.38
C ASN A 14 -6.63 -7.24 -11.70
N SER A 15 -7.66 -8.03 -11.46
CA SER A 15 -9.05 -7.61 -11.68
C SER A 15 -9.43 -6.43 -10.76
N ALA A 16 -9.01 -6.48 -9.50
CA ALA A 16 -9.19 -5.38 -8.56
C ALA A 16 -8.38 -4.13 -8.96
N ASN A 17 -7.21 -4.32 -9.59
CA ASN A 17 -6.40 -3.23 -10.13
C ASN A 17 -7.11 -2.50 -11.27
N LEU A 18 -7.61 -3.24 -12.27
CA LEU A 18 -8.35 -2.66 -13.39
C LEU A 18 -9.58 -1.88 -12.90
N ALA A 19 -10.40 -2.48 -12.04
CA ALA A 19 -11.56 -1.81 -11.46
C ALA A 19 -11.19 -0.56 -10.64
N MET A 20 -10.01 -0.52 -10.02
CA MET A 20 -9.53 0.67 -9.30
C MET A 20 -9.09 1.77 -10.27
N ILE A 21 -8.41 1.42 -11.37
CA ILE A 21 -8.00 2.37 -12.41
C ILE A 21 -9.23 3.03 -13.04
N ASP A 22 -10.26 2.25 -13.37
CA ASP A 22 -11.50 2.77 -13.95
C ASP A 22 -12.15 3.82 -13.02
N ARG A 23 -12.26 3.51 -11.72
CA ARG A 23 -12.78 4.43 -10.71
C ARG A 23 -11.94 5.71 -10.58
N LEU A 24 -10.61 5.60 -10.71
CA LEU A 24 -9.71 6.76 -10.68
C LEU A 24 -9.87 7.64 -11.93
N GLN A 25 -10.10 7.03 -13.09
CA GLN A 25 -10.37 7.76 -14.33
C GLN A 25 -11.72 8.50 -14.26
N GLU A 26 -12.76 7.86 -13.73
CA GLU A 26 -14.07 8.49 -13.50
C GLU A 26 -13.98 9.69 -12.56
N ASN A 27 -13.15 9.60 -11.51
CA ASN A 27 -12.96 10.65 -10.51
C ASN A 27 -11.73 11.53 -10.78
N ASN A 28 -11.22 11.55 -12.01
CA ASN A 28 -9.98 12.26 -12.33
C ASN A 28 -10.16 13.79 -12.25
N PRO A 29 -9.42 14.49 -11.36
CA PRO A 29 -9.46 15.94 -11.32
C PRO A 29 -8.76 16.54 -12.54
N LYS A 30 -9.39 17.54 -13.17
CA LYS A 30 -8.88 18.22 -14.39
C LYS A 30 -7.73 19.20 -14.13
N LYS A 31 -7.11 19.16 -12.95
CA LYS A 31 -6.04 20.08 -12.54
C LYS A 31 -4.90 19.30 -11.89
N GLY A 32 -3.68 19.72 -12.19
CA GLY A 32 -2.46 19.11 -11.65
C GLY A 32 -1.97 17.92 -12.47
N THR A 33 -0.96 17.23 -11.94
CA THR A 33 -0.34 16.05 -12.55
C THR A 33 -0.54 14.86 -11.63
N ILE A 34 -1.19 13.82 -12.13
CA ILE A 34 -1.44 12.59 -11.39
C ILE A 34 -0.87 11.44 -12.22
N THR A 35 0.00 10.65 -11.60
CA THR A 35 0.64 9.49 -12.22
C THR A 35 0.38 8.26 -11.37
N LEU A 36 0.04 7.14 -12.02
CA LEU A 36 -0.18 5.86 -11.37
C LEU A 36 0.95 4.90 -11.73
N LEU A 37 1.47 4.18 -10.74
CA LEU A 37 2.49 3.15 -10.93
C LEU A 37 2.02 1.86 -10.24
N THR A 38 1.89 0.79 -11.03
CA THR A 38 1.60 -0.54 -10.49
C THR A 38 2.91 -1.23 -10.14
N VAL A 39 3.08 -1.60 -8.87
CA VAL A 39 4.22 -2.38 -8.39
C VAL A 39 3.74 -3.66 -7.73
N THR A 40 4.55 -4.72 -7.80
CA THR A 40 4.29 -5.92 -7.00
C THR A 40 4.67 -5.69 -5.55
N GLU A 41 4.03 -6.43 -4.65
CA GLU A 41 4.32 -6.39 -3.22
C GLU A 41 5.80 -6.71 -2.92
N LYS A 42 6.36 -7.68 -3.65
CA LYS A 42 7.77 -8.05 -3.53
C LYS A 42 8.72 -6.91 -3.93
N GLN A 43 8.31 -6.06 -4.88
CA GLN A 43 9.08 -4.87 -5.25
C GLN A 43 8.91 -3.77 -4.20
N PHE A 44 7.69 -3.55 -3.72
CA PHE A 44 7.39 -2.54 -2.71
C PHE A 44 8.12 -2.82 -1.37
N ALA A 45 8.12 -4.07 -0.93
CA ALA A 45 8.80 -4.49 0.30
C ALA A 45 10.33 -4.34 0.25
N ARG A 46 10.93 -4.39 -0.95
CA ARG A 46 12.37 -4.19 -1.18
C ARG A 46 12.76 -2.73 -1.37
N MET A 47 11.83 -1.79 -1.23
CA MET A 47 12.13 -0.37 -1.37
C MET A 47 13.19 0.06 -0.34
N ILE A 48 14.29 0.61 -0.83
CA ILE A 48 15.40 1.08 0.01
C ILE A 48 15.11 2.52 0.44
N TYR A 49 15.12 2.75 1.74
CA TYR A 49 14.98 4.09 2.32
C TYR A 49 16.38 4.65 2.57
N LEU A 50 16.74 5.72 1.86
CA LEU A 50 18.04 6.38 2.04
C LEU A 50 18.08 7.22 3.32
N ASN A 51 16.93 7.73 3.77
CA ASN A 51 16.76 8.48 5.01
C ASN A 51 15.30 8.32 5.50
N GLY A 52 15.09 8.34 6.83
CA GLY A 52 13.80 8.16 7.48
C GLY A 52 13.45 6.71 7.81
N SER A 53 12.36 6.52 8.54
CA SER A 53 11.87 5.20 8.97
C SER A 53 10.65 4.75 8.14
N ARG A 54 10.54 3.44 7.93
CA ARG A 54 9.37 2.84 7.26
C ARG A 54 8.14 2.95 8.16
N ASN A 55 6.98 3.18 7.54
CA ASN A 55 5.70 3.14 8.24
C ASN A 55 5.28 1.68 8.54
N THR A 56 5.25 1.32 9.82
CA THR A 56 4.94 -0.02 10.34
C THR A 56 3.44 -0.25 10.62
N ALA A 57 2.55 0.63 10.13
CA ALA A 57 1.11 0.41 10.26
C ALA A 57 0.69 -0.93 9.63
N ILE A 58 -0.23 -1.62 10.29
CA ILE A 58 -0.78 -2.92 9.87
C ILE A 58 -1.33 -2.87 8.44
N ALA A 59 -1.90 -1.71 8.03
CA ALA A 59 -2.39 -1.50 6.66
C ALA A 59 -1.31 -1.58 5.57
N ASN A 60 -0.03 -1.50 5.93
CA ASN A 60 1.12 -1.65 5.02
C ASN A 60 1.76 -3.04 5.11
N SER A 61 1.18 -3.96 5.90
CA SER A 61 1.63 -5.34 6.02
C SER A 61 0.82 -6.26 5.10
N ASP A 62 1.47 -7.31 4.64
CA ASP A 62 0.89 -8.41 3.86
C ASP A 62 0.39 -9.57 4.76
N SER A 63 0.40 -9.37 6.08
CA SER A 63 -0.06 -10.35 7.06
C SER A 63 -1.51 -10.73 6.80
N ARG A 64 -1.76 -12.02 6.53
CA ARG A 64 -3.13 -12.55 6.36
C ARG A 64 -3.93 -12.59 7.64
N ILE A 65 -3.24 -12.68 8.78
CA ILE A 65 -3.81 -12.71 10.11
C ILE A 65 -3.25 -11.50 10.85
N ILE A 66 -4.16 -10.74 11.47
CA ILE A 66 -3.83 -9.55 12.24
C ILE A 66 -4.28 -9.81 13.67
N PHE A 67 -3.36 -9.63 14.61
CA PHE A 67 -3.67 -9.62 16.03
C PHE A 67 -3.74 -8.17 16.50
N LEU A 68 -4.82 -7.82 17.19
CA LEU A 68 -5.01 -6.50 17.78
C LEU A 68 -4.92 -6.68 19.30
N GLY A 69 -3.72 -6.54 19.87
CA GLY A 69 -3.43 -6.79 21.28
C GLY A 69 -1.93 -7.01 21.52
N GLU A 70 -1.54 -7.41 22.73
CA GLU A 70 -0.18 -7.92 22.97
C GLU A 70 0.03 -9.18 22.13
N ASP A 71 1.23 -9.33 21.57
CA ASP A 71 1.60 -10.49 20.76
C ASP A 71 1.18 -11.76 21.49
N TYR A 72 0.45 -12.64 20.81
CA TYR A 72 0.17 -13.98 21.33
C TYR A 72 1.52 -14.72 21.34
N CYS A 73 2.31 -14.49 22.39
CA CYS A 73 3.37 -15.41 22.76
C CYS A 73 2.66 -16.72 23.10
N ASP A 74 2.66 -17.65 22.14
CA ASP A 74 2.54 -19.05 22.50
C ASP A 74 3.71 -19.33 23.45
N GLU A 75 3.45 -19.27 24.76
CA GLU A 75 4.28 -19.98 25.73
C GLU A 75 4.17 -21.46 25.38
N SER A 76 5.15 -21.96 24.63
CA SER A 76 5.38 -23.38 24.34
C SER A 76 6.87 -23.63 24.20
#